data_AF-A0A962D8V0-F1
#
_entry.id   AF-A0A962D8V0-F1
#
_cell.length_a   1.000
_cell.length_b   1.000
_cell.length_c   1.000
_cell.angle_alpha   90.00
_cell.angle_beta   90.00
_cell.angle_gamma   90.00
#
_symmetry.space_group_name_H-M   'P 1'
#
loop_
_entity.id
_entity.type
_entity.pdbx_description
1 polymer ?
#
loop_
_entity_poly.entity_id
_entity_poly.type
_entity_poly.pdbx_seq_one_letter_code
_entity_poly.pdbx_strand_id
1 'polypeptide(L)'
;MGVGEAFISLFQDDFEVGVEDTAKGPLIYIEPNSFDAQKIMSGLNNLTVEQAMKIIDDPAKLREHLNIDDADVQRMRDMLNEQRPGLGDSLNLDETKMLIVRAAQNGPHAQAMMHEDQKVFIINKPGNAYDEKADIARNMSGFNTEFLGTVPGWEYLWERAQGIHEGAHTNQAELENFSSLSPQEQKLHIFSREVDSDRHVVKWLNDNGHADIAQAWTDYRALGAVFDSEHPTAPFLSGDPQLQPTMRHLEAAQTFGQTMFEAVGKELNISSMDVQKALQTDPGQYDDARTVIGALDTMLARGDFDNQENPHVKEYIQAYVDAYKRQILDEFQPVSPQNAPSGELRTTESSMNTDQPVKLIDVNGGAAKVTLGEGDSASMTIGEVSASQFFASHAHPALAAERIALSETLSADPSETRPEQAVNAGMAVT
;
A
#
# COMPACT_ATOMS: atom_id res chain seq x y z
N MET A 1 -4.00 -16.35 -13.33
CA MET A 1 -5.15 -15.46 -13.53
C MET A 1 -5.49 -15.39 -15.01
N GLY A 2 -6.76 -15.48 -15.39
CA GLY A 2 -7.18 -15.39 -16.78
C GLY A 2 -7.25 -13.93 -17.24
N VAL A 3 -7.04 -13.67 -18.53
CA VAL A 3 -7.16 -12.32 -19.15
C VAL A 3 -8.51 -11.63 -18.82
N GLY A 4 -9.55 -12.39 -18.51
CA GLY A 4 -10.87 -11.86 -18.15
C GLY A 4 -10.93 -11.17 -16.78
N GLU A 5 -10.18 -11.63 -15.78
CA GLU A 5 -10.19 -11.02 -14.44
C GLU A 5 -9.53 -9.64 -14.46
N ALA A 6 -8.43 -9.49 -15.21
CA ALA A 6 -7.77 -8.19 -15.44
C ALA A 6 -8.63 -7.22 -16.29
N PHE A 7 -9.64 -7.70 -17.01
CA PHE A 7 -10.55 -6.83 -17.77
C PHE A 7 -11.71 -6.33 -16.91
N ILE A 8 -12.13 -7.12 -15.92
CA ILE A 8 -13.20 -6.73 -14.98
C ILE A 8 -12.69 -5.66 -14.01
N SER A 9 -11.45 -5.75 -13.54
CA SER A 9 -10.83 -4.75 -12.67
C SER A 9 -10.75 -3.34 -13.29
N LEU A 10 -10.72 -3.23 -14.63
CA LEU A 10 -10.78 -1.93 -15.31
C LEU A 10 -12.09 -1.17 -15.09
N PHE A 11 -13.14 -1.84 -14.60
CA PHE A 11 -14.47 -1.26 -14.40
C PHE A 11 -14.97 -1.39 -12.96
N GLN A 12 -14.19 -2.02 -12.08
CA GLN A 12 -14.53 -2.24 -10.68
C GLN A 12 -13.48 -1.57 -9.81
N ASP A 13 -13.92 -0.90 -8.75
CA ASP A 13 -13.02 -0.40 -7.73
C ASP A 13 -12.60 -1.58 -6.85
N ASP A 14 -11.34 -2.02 -6.99
CA ASP A 14 -10.86 -3.23 -6.32
C ASP A 14 -10.79 -3.07 -4.80
N PHE A 15 -10.61 -1.84 -4.29
CA PHE A 15 -10.78 -1.55 -2.88
C PHE A 15 -12.23 -1.79 -2.43
N GLU A 16 -13.22 -1.25 -3.14
CA GLU A 16 -14.64 -1.48 -2.80
C GLU A 16 -14.99 -2.97 -2.82
N VAL A 17 -14.54 -3.71 -3.84
CA VAL A 17 -14.72 -5.17 -3.94
C VAL A 17 -14.10 -5.88 -2.73
N GLY A 18 -12.91 -5.47 -2.31
CA GLY A 18 -12.26 -6.02 -1.11
C GLY A 18 -13.07 -5.78 0.17
N VAL A 19 -13.66 -4.59 0.31
CA VAL A 19 -14.54 -4.27 1.45
C VAL A 19 -15.79 -5.16 1.42
N GLU A 20 -16.42 -5.30 0.25
CA GLU A 20 -17.64 -6.11 0.07
C GLU A 20 -17.40 -7.60 0.34
N ASP A 21 -16.22 -8.12 0.00
CA ASP A 21 -15.85 -9.52 0.22
C ASP A 21 -15.87 -9.92 1.70
N THR A 22 -15.56 -8.98 2.60
CA THR A 22 -15.50 -9.26 4.03
C THR A 22 -16.63 -8.63 4.83
N ALA A 23 -17.20 -7.50 4.42
CA ALA A 23 -18.12 -6.77 5.26
C ALA A 23 -19.46 -7.48 5.52
N LYS A 24 -20.05 -7.25 6.70
CA LYS A 24 -21.34 -7.84 7.13
C LYS A 24 -22.43 -6.79 7.39
N GLY A 25 -22.64 -5.88 6.43
CA GLY A 25 -23.79 -5.00 6.49
C GLY A 25 -23.83 -3.96 5.38
N PRO A 26 -24.77 -3.00 5.45
CA PRO A 26 -24.85 -1.90 4.50
C PRO A 26 -23.60 -1.03 4.56
N LEU A 27 -23.01 -0.81 3.40
CA LEU A 27 -21.81 0.00 3.21
C LEU A 27 -22.18 1.38 2.64
N ILE A 28 -21.47 2.40 3.08
CA ILE A 28 -21.54 3.78 2.58
C ILE A 28 -20.11 4.25 2.34
N TYR A 29 -19.75 4.50 1.09
CA TYR A 29 -18.42 4.94 0.72
C TYR A 29 -18.31 6.46 0.73
N ILE A 30 -17.22 6.98 1.31
CA ILE A 30 -16.87 8.39 1.26
C ILE A 30 -15.67 8.54 0.34
N GLU A 31 -15.77 9.45 -0.63
CA GLU A 31 -14.68 9.83 -1.52
C GLU A 31 -13.85 10.96 -0.87
N PRO A 32 -12.67 10.67 -0.28
CA PRO A 32 -11.90 11.67 0.45
C PRO A 32 -11.41 12.81 -0.45
N ASN A 33 -11.16 12.55 -1.75
CA ASN A 33 -10.74 13.57 -2.71
C ASN A 33 -11.84 14.61 -3.00
N SER A 34 -13.06 14.38 -2.53
CA SER A 34 -14.13 15.37 -2.52
C SER A 34 -13.90 16.50 -1.52
N PHE A 35 -12.88 16.41 -0.67
CA PHE A 35 -12.54 17.40 0.33
C PHE A 35 -11.11 17.94 0.14
N ASP A 36 -10.95 19.25 0.27
CA ASP A 36 -9.62 19.88 0.25
C ASP A 36 -8.98 19.69 1.62
N ALA A 37 -8.23 18.60 1.78
CA ALA A 37 -7.54 18.28 3.01
C ALA A 37 -6.58 19.41 3.45
N GLN A 38 -5.90 20.07 2.51
CA GLN A 38 -5.00 21.17 2.83
C GLN A 38 -5.77 22.37 3.40
N LYS A 39 -6.91 22.73 2.79
CA LYS A 39 -7.81 23.77 3.31
C LYS A 39 -8.32 23.39 4.69
N ILE A 40 -8.88 22.19 4.86
CA ILE A 40 -9.45 21.74 6.14
C ILE A 40 -8.41 21.80 7.25
N MET A 41 -7.19 21.33 6.96
CA MET A 41 -6.07 21.28 7.91
C MET A 41 -5.36 22.62 8.11
N SER A 42 -5.52 23.58 7.19
CA SER A 42 -4.84 24.88 7.27
C SER A 42 -5.14 25.67 8.53
N GLY A 43 -6.30 25.44 9.15
CA GLY A 43 -6.63 26.08 10.42
C GLY A 43 -5.84 25.53 11.61
N LEU A 44 -5.25 24.32 11.49
CA LEU A 44 -4.31 23.78 12.47
C LEU A 44 -2.89 24.32 12.29
N ASN A 45 -2.53 24.83 11.11
CA ASN A 45 -1.17 25.33 10.83
C ASN A 45 -0.78 26.56 11.67
N ASN A 46 -1.75 27.23 12.29
CA ASN A 46 -1.52 28.38 13.18
C ASN A 46 -1.33 27.99 14.65
N LEU A 47 -1.37 26.69 14.97
CA LEU A 47 -1.22 26.16 16.32
C LEU A 47 0.23 25.73 16.56
N THR A 48 0.72 25.91 17.78
CA THR A 48 1.93 25.20 18.20
C THR A 48 1.64 23.69 18.28
N VAL A 49 2.67 22.84 18.19
CA VAL A 49 2.53 21.38 18.34
C VAL A 49 1.80 21.03 19.66
N GLU A 50 2.12 21.72 20.75
CA GLU A 50 1.45 21.53 22.04
C GLU A 50 -0.04 21.91 22.01
N GLN A 51 -0.40 22.98 21.29
CA GLN A 51 -1.79 23.37 21.10
C GLN A 51 -2.53 22.37 20.21
N ALA A 52 -1.91 21.96 19.09
CA ALA A 52 -2.48 20.96 18.18
C ALA A 52 -2.75 19.64 18.92
N MET A 53 -1.81 19.13 19.71
CA MET A 53 -2.01 17.90 20.49
C MET A 53 -3.14 18.03 21.52
N LYS A 54 -3.21 19.13 22.28
CA LYS A 54 -4.31 19.38 23.23
C LYS A 54 -5.67 19.55 22.57
N ILE A 55 -5.68 19.95 21.30
CA ILE A 55 -6.88 20.18 20.50
C ILE A 55 -7.34 18.87 19.83
N ILE A 56 -6.41 18.03 19.37
CA ILE A 56 -6.70 16.70 18.82
C ILE A 56 -7.41 15.81 19.87
N ASP A 57 -7.02 15.91 21.14
CA ASP A 57 -7.64 15.17 22.24
C ASP A 57 -8.98 15.76 22.72
N ASP A 58 -9.37 16.94 22.21
CA ASP A 58 -10.61 17.65 22.58
C ASP A 58 -11.43 17.94 21.30
N PRO A 59 -12.33 17.02 20.92
CA PRO A 59 -13.11 17.15 19.70
C PRO A 59 -13.86 18.48 19.58
N ALA A 60 -14.24 19.12 20.69
CA ALA A 60 -14.92 20.40 20.67
C ALA A 60 -13.98 21.54 20.23
N LYS A 61 -12.72 21.54 20.69
CA LYS A 61 -11.73 22.55 20.28
C LYS A 61 -11.20 22.32 18.88
N LEU A 62 -11.09 21.06 18.46
CA LEU A 62 -10.68 20.72 17.09
C LEU A 62 -11.62 21.40 16.09
N ARG A 63 -12.93 21.40 16.37
CA ARG A 63 -13.97 22.04 15.54
C ARG A 63 -13.79 23.54 15.33
N GLU A 64 -13.26 24.27 16.31
CA GLU A 64 -13.08 25.72 16.21
C GLU A 64 -11.91 26.11 15.29
N HIS A 65 -11.00 25.17 15.05
CA HIS A 65 -9.77 25.39 14.32
C HIS A 65 -9.76 24.73 12.94
N LEU A 66 -10.83 24.03 12.56
CA LEU A 66 -10.95 23.40 11.25
C LEU A 66 -11.69 24.33 10.28
N ASN A 67 -11.12 24.49 9.08
CA ASN A 67 -11.70 25.33 8.04
C ASN A 67 -12.71 24.54 7.19
N ILE A 68 -13.81 24.11 7.82
CA ILE A 68 -14.92 23.38 7.19
C ILE A 68 -16.09 24.35 7.03
N ASP A 69 -16.47 24.62 5.78
CA ASP A 69 -17.59 25.51 5.47
C ASP A 69 -18.90 24.74 5.24
N ASP A 70 -20.01 25.48 5.04
CA ASP A 70 -21.33 24.90 4.82
C ASP A 70 -21.39 24.06 3.52
N ALA A 71 -20.54 24.35 2.53
CA ALA A 71 -20.49 23.58 1.29
C ALA A 71 -19.84 22.21 1.50
N ASP A 72 -18.79 22.14 2.33
CA ASP A 72 -18.18 20.87 2.73
C ASP A 72 -19.19 20.00 3.52
N VAL A 73 -19.94 20.62 4.45
CA VAL A 73 -21.01 19.94 5.22
C VAL A 73 -22.11 19.43 4.29
N GLN A 74 -22.60 20.26 3.38
CA GLN A 74 -23.64 19.85 2.44
C GLN A 74 -23.16 18.73 1.53
N ARG A 75 -21.91 18.80 1.04
CA ARG A 75 -21.32 17.74 0.20
C ARG A 75 -21.28 16.40 0.92
N MET A 76 -20.84 16.36 2.18
CA MET A 76 -20.87 15.13 2.98
C MET A 76 -22.28 14.57 3.10
N ARG A 77 -23.27 15.42 3.41
CA ARG A 77 -24.67 14.98 3.51
C ARG A 77 -25.21 14.43 2.20
N ASP A 78 -24.91 15.10 1.09
CA ASP A 78 -25.33 14.67 -0.23
C ASP A 78 -24.76 13.29 -0.58
N MET A 79 -23.47 13.05 -0.33
CA MET A 79 -22.84 11.73 -0.55
C MET A 79 -23.47 10.63 0.29
N LEU A 80 -23.75 10.91 1.57
CA LEU A 80 -24.42 9.95 2.46
C LEU A 80 -25.86 9.67 1.99
N ASN A 81 -26.60 10.72 1.60
CA ASN A 81 -27.99 10.63 1.16
C ASN A 81 -28.16 9.96 -0.21
N GLU A 82 -27.15 10.05 -1.09
CA GLU A 82 -27.15 9.39 -2.39
C GLU A 82 -27.13 7.86 -2.23
N GLN A 83 -26.33 7.35 -1.30
CA GLN A 83 -26.20 5.91 -1.04
C GLN A 83 -27.25 5.40 -0.03
N ARG A 84 -27.66 6.25 0.92
CA ARG A 84 -28.71 5.96 1.90
C ARG A 84 -29.57 7.19 2.17
N PRO A 85 -30.73 7.32 1.50
CA PRO A 85 -31.60 8.48 1.66
C PRO A 85 -31.98 8.74 3.13
N GLY A 86 -31.72 9.97 3.59
CA GLY A 86 -32.01 10.42 4.96
C GLY A 86 -30.85 10.26 5.95
N LEU A 87 -29.78 9.54 5.59
CA LEU A 87 -28.61 9.36 6.46
C LEU A 87 -27.90 10.69 6.75
N GLY A 88 -27.55 11.45 5.72
CA GLY A 88 -26.88 12.74 5.87
C GLY A 88 -27.72 13.76 6.66
N ASP A 89 -29.05 13.70 6.52
CA ASP A 89 -29.97 14.59 7.22
C ASP A 89 -30.15 14.21 8.70
N SER A 90 -29.95 12.93 9.04
CA SER A 90 -30.04 12.43 10.41
C SER A 90 -28.85 12.85 11.28
N LEU A 91 -27.71 13.19 10.66
CA LEU A 91 -26.51 13.62 11.36
C LEU A 91 -26.59 15.08 11.78
N ASN A 92 -26.23 15.31 13.05
CA ASN A 92 -26.03 16.67 13.50
C ASN A 92 -24.76 17.28 12.86
N LEU A 93 -24.62 18.60 12.99
CA LEU A 93 -23.51 19.32 12.37
C LEU A 93 -22.14 18.81 12.86
N ASP A 94 -22.03 18.46 14.14
CA ASP A 94 -20.77 18.00 14.72
C ASP A 94 -20.38 16.62 14.18
N GLU A 95 -21.33 15.69 14.08
CA GLU A 95 -21.11 14.36 13.51
C GLU A 95 -20.66 14.48 12.05
N THR A 96 -21.35 15.31 11.26
CA THR A 96 -21.01 15.53 9.85
C THR A 96 -19.60 16.10 9.71
N LYS A 97 -19.24 17.10 10.53
CA LYS A 97 -17.89 17.67 10.54
C LYS A 97 -16.83 16.63 10.92
N MET A 98 -17.10 15.77 11.92
CA MET A 98 -16.17 14.71 12.29
C MET A 98 -15.96 13.69 11.15
N LEU A 99 -17.00 13.36 10.38
CA LEU A 99 -16.86 12.53 9.19
C LEU A 99 -15.96 13.19 8.14
N ILE A 100 -16.13 14.49 7.88
CA ILE A 100 -15.30 15.24 6.93
C ILE A 100 -13.84 15.25 7.37
N VAL A 101 -13.59 15.48 8.66
CA VAL A 101 -12.25 15.47 9.23
C VAL A 101 -11.60 14.12 9.04
N ARG A 102 -12.31 13.03 9.40
CA ARG A 102 -11.81 11.67 9.23
C ARG A 102 -11.55 11.35 7.77
N ALA A 103 -12.44 11.76 6.86
CA ALA A 103 -12.26 11.54 5.43
C ALA A 103 -11.04 12.28 4.87
N ALA A 104 -10.81 13.52 5.31
CA ALA A 104 -9.71 14.35 4.84
C ALA A 104 -8.35 14.03 5.47
N GLN A 105 -8.35 13.52 6.72
CA GLN A 105 -7.12 13.29 7.49
C GLN A 105 -6.64 11.85 7.41
N ASN A 106 -7.57 10.91 7.51
CA ASN A 106 -7.24 9.52 7.64
C ASN A 106 -7.21 8.93 6.24
N GLY A 107 -6.29 7.99 6.02
CA GLY A 107 -6.39 7.11 4.86
C GLY A 107 -7.67 6.27 4.91
N PRO A 108 -7.67 5.13 4.22
CA PRO A 108 -8.73 4.15 4.32
C PRO A 108 -9.05 3.83 5.77
N HIS A 109 -10.33 3.88 6.13
CA HIS A 109 -10.81 3.48 7.44
C HIS A 109 -12.28 3.08 7.37
N ALA A 110 -12.67 2.11 8.17
CA ALA A 110 -14.07 1.76 8.39
C ALA A 110 -14.56 2.17 9.77
N GLN A 111 -15.78 2.70 9.83
CA GLN A 111 -16.48 2.98 11.07
C GLN A 111 -17.94 2.55 10.98
N ALA A 112 -18.47 2.11 12.11
CA ALA A 112 -19.88 1.77 12.22
C ALA A 112 -20.68 2.93 12.80
N MET A 113 -21.94 3.00 12.40
CA MET A 113 -22.91 3.98 12.87
C MET A 113 -24.30 3.37 12.91
N MET A 114 -25.12 3.79 13.87
CA MET A 114 -26.53 3.47 13.90
C MET A 114 -27.31 4.53 13.11
N HIS A 115 -28.13 4.10 12.16
CA HIS A 115 -29.08 4.94 11.46
C HIS A 115 -30.45 4.28 11.49
N GLU A 116 -31.42 4.98 12.10
CA GLU A 116 -32.70 4.39 12.51
C GLU A 116 -32.44 3.17 13.42
N ASP A 117 -32.92 1.99 13.05
CA ASP A 117 -32.70 0.73 13.77
C ASP A 117 -31.68 -0.19 13.04
N GLN A 118 -30.91 0.35 12.09
CA GLN A 118 -29.95 -0.40 11.30
C GLN A 118 -28.52 0.11 11.50
N LYS A 119 -27.60 -0.82 11.73
CA LYS A 119 -26.17 -0.55 11.70
C LYS A 119 -25.72 -0.38 10.24
N VAL A 120 -25.10 0.76 9.94
CA VAL A 120 -24.47 1.07 8.65
C VAL A 120 -22.98 1.26 8.84
N PHE A 121 -22.19 0.92 7.84
CA PHE A 121 -20.73 1.07 7.87
C PHE A 121 -20.31 2.14 6.89
N ILE A 122 -19.69 3.18 7.42
CA ILE A 122 -19.11 4.25 6.63
C ILE A 122 -17.65 3.87 6.35
N ILE A 123 -17.30 3.78 5.09
CA ILE A 123 -16.00 3.38 4.58
C ILE A 123 -15.38 4.59 3.89
N ASN A 124 -14.27 5.08 4.43
CA ASN A 124 -13.48 6.07 3.72
C ASN A 124 -12.61 5.37 2.69
N LYS A 125 -12.75 5.78 1.43
CA LYS A 125 -11.92 5.25 0.35
C LYS A 125 -10.47 5.72 0.48
N PRO A 126 -9.52 5.08 -0.21
CA PRO A 126 -8.20 5.67 -0.42
C PRO A 126 -8.35 7.02 -1.13
N GLY A 127 -7.56 8.01 -0.69
CA GLY A 127 -7.40 9.25 -1.45
C GLY A 127 -6.28 9.11 -2.47
N ASN A 128 -6.11 10.09 -3.36
CA ASN A 128 -5.12 10.03 -4.44
C ASN A 128 -3.67 9.72 -3.99
N ALA A 129 -3.34 9.96 -2.71
CA ALA A 129 -2.03 9.67 -2.12
C ALA A 129 -1.87 8.22 -1.62
N TYR A 130 -2.87 7.37 -1.85
CA TYR A 130 -3.00 5.99 -1.38
C TYR A 130 -3.44 5.03 -2.50
N ASP A 131 -3.58 5.51 -3.73
CA ASP A 131 -4.12 4.74 -4.87
C ASP A 131 -3.06 3.89 -5.59
N GLU A 132 -1.79 3.97 -5.18
CA GLU A 132 -0.74 3.12 -5.73
C GLU A 132 -0.17 2.19 -4.66
N LYS A 133 0.24 0.97 -5.03
CA LYS A 133 0.73 -0.06 -4.12
C LYS A 133 1.99 0.39 -3.41
N ALA A 134 2.76 1.25 -4.07
CA ALA A 134 3.93 1.87 -3.50
C ALA A 134 3.53 2.81 -2.36
N ASP A 135 2.48 3.62 -2.55
CA ASP A 135 1.95 4.47 -1.48
C ASP A 135 1.36 3.63 -0.34
N ILE A 136 0.59 2.57 -0.64
CA ILE A 136 0.09 1.64 0.39
C ILE A 136 1.26 1.07 1.22
N ALA A 137 2.30 0.56 0.55
CA ALA A 137 3.51 0.04 1.20
C ALA A 137 4.24 1.10 2.04
N ARG A 138 4.38 2.33 1.54
CA ARG A 138 4.97 3.46 2.30
C ARG A 138 4.18 3.73 3.56
N ASN A 139 2.86 3.84 3.45
CA ASN A 139 2.00 4.19 4.57
C ASN A 139 1.99 3.09 5.64
N MET A 140 2.00 1.82 5.23
CA MET A 140 2.07 0.69 6.15
C MET A 140 3.43 0.58 6.85
N SER A 141 4.52 0.79 6.12
CA SER A 141 5.89 0.62 6.65
C SER A 141 6.43 1.84 7.38
N GLY A 142 5.94 3.04 7.06
CA GLY A 142 6.53 4.30 7.50
C GLY A 142 7.83 4.66 6.77
N PHE A 143 8.20 3.94 5.69
CA PHE A 143 9.40 4.18 4.89
C PHE A 143 9.04 4.76 3.52
N ASN A 144 9.84 5.70 3.02
CA ASN A 144 9.72 6.13 1.63
C ASN A 144 9.86 4.93 0.68
N THR A 145 9.07 4.95 -0.39
CA THR A 145 9.02 3.87 -1.39
C THR A 145 10.37 3.63 -2.06
N GLU A 146 11.19 4.67 -2.19
CA GLU A 146 12.56 4.61 -2.73
C GLU A 146 13.53 3.83 -1.84
N PHE A 147 13.15 3.46 -0.61
CA PHE A 147 13.95 2.64 0.31
C PHE A 147 13.39 1.24 0.50
N LEU A 148 12.20 0.99 -0.02
CA LEU A 148 11.62 -0.34 -0.07
C LEU A 148 12.13 -1.05 -1.32
N GLY A 149 12.21 -2.37 -1.24
CA GLY A 149 12.37 -3.25 -2.37
C GLY A 149 11.22 -3.10 -3.37
N THR A 150 11.25 -3.89 -4.42
CA THR A 150 10.16 -3.95 -5.38
C THR A 150 8.90 -4.48 -4.68
N VAL A 151 7.90 -3.62 -4.50
CA VAL A 151 6.60 -4.02 -3.96
C VAL A 151 6.00 -5.11 -4.87
N PRO A 152 5.80 -6.35 -4.38
CA PRO A 152 5.42 -7.48 -5.23
C PRO A 152 3.98 -7.35 -5.74
N GLY A 153 3.64 -8.16 -6.75
CA GLY A 153 2.26 -8.24 -7.24
C GLY A 153 1.77 -7.04 -8.06
N TRP A 154 0.48 -7.06 -8.38
CA TRP A 154 -0.21 -6.05 -9.17
C TRP A 154 -0.95 -5.06 -8.26
N GLU A 155 -1.18 -3.85 -8.78
CA GLU A 155 -1.85 -2.74 -8.09
C GLU A 155 -3.17 -3.16 -7.43
N TYR A 156 -4.10 -3.69 -8.23
CA TYR A 156 -5.41 -4.13 -7.76
C TYR A 156 -5.39 -5.14 -6.61
N LEU A 157 -4.33 -5.95 -6.47
CA LEU A 157 -4.23 -6.90 -5.35
C LEU A 157 -3.98 -6.18 -4.03
N TRP A 158 -3.24 -5.07 -4.06
CA TRP A 158 -2.99 -4.23 -2.89
C TRP A 158 -4.21 -3.39 -2.53
N GLU A 159 -4.88 -2.79 -3.51
CA GLU A 159 -6.14 -2.08 -3.31
C GLU A 159 -7.20 -3.01 -2.69
N ARG A 160 -7.38 -4.21 -3.26
CA ARG A 160 -8.32 -5.21 -2.73
C ARG A 160 -7.90 -5.73 -1.35
N ALA A 161 -6.61 -5.94 -1.10
CA ALA A 161 -6.11 -6.31 0.22
C ALA A 161 -6.44 -5.23 1.26
N GLN A 162 -6.25 -3.96 0.94
CA GLN A 162 -6.63 -2.85 1.80
C GLN A 162 -8.15 -2.79 2.02
N GLY A 163 -8.94 -3.01 0.96
CA GLY A 163 -10.38 -3.13 1.07
C GLY A 163 -10.82 -4.26 2.01
N ILE A 164 -10.19 -5.43 1.91
CA ILE A 164 -10.44 -6.58 2.78
C ILE A 164 -10.15 -6.26 4.24
N HIS A 165 -9.06 -5.54 4.51
CA HIS A 165 -8.70 -5.05 5.85
C HIS A 165 -9.82 -4.14 6.39
N GLU A 166 -10.24 -3.14 5.63
CA GLU A 166 -11.29 -2.21 6.06
C GLU A 166 -12.66 -2.87 6.20
N GLY A 167 -13.02 -3.76 5.28
CA GLY A 167 -14.26 -4.54 5.37
C GLY A 167 -14.28 -5.45 6.60
N ALA A 168 -13.14 -6.00 7.02
CA ALA A 168 -13.05 -6.86 8.19
C ALA A 168 -13.34 -6.10 9.50
N HIS A 169 -13.03 -4.79 9.57
CA HIS A 169 -13.40 -3.94 10.69
C HIS A 169 -14.92 -3.85 10.92
N THR A 170 -15.73 -4.08 9.88
CA THR A 170 -17.20 -4.09 9.98
C THR A 170 -17.75 -5.36 10.66
N ASN A 171 -16.99 -6.45 10.63
CA ASN A 171 -17.41 -7.75 11.16
C ASN A 171 -17.25 -7.87 12.67
N GLN A 172 -16.44 -7.00 13.23
CA GLN A 172 -16.12 -7.03 14.63
C GLN A 172 -17.34 -6.49 15.38
N ALA A 173 -17.85 -7.31 16.29
CA ALA A 173 -18.97 -6.89 17.13
C ALA A 173 -18.56 -5.58 17.78
N GLU A 174 -19.33 -4.51 17.52
CA GLU A 174 -19.19 -3.31 18.32
C GLU A 174 -19.41 -3.74 19.75
N LEU A 175 -18.47 -3.40 20.61
CA LEU A 175 -18.72 -3.48 22.02
C LEU A 175 -19.78 -2.41 22.30
N GLU A 176 -21.05 -2.83 22.36
CA GLU A 176 -21.92 -2.35 23.42
C GLU A 176 -21.02 -2.34 24.66
N ASN A 177 -20.63 -1.15 25.15
CA ASN A 177 -19.66 -0.92 26.24
C ASN A 177 -18.20 -0.58 25.89
N PHE A 178 -17.80 -0.28 24.64
CA PHE A 178 -16.43 0.19 24.34
C PHE A 178 -16.05 1.40 25.22
N SER A 179 -16.98 2.34 25.39
CA SER A 179 -16.80 3.54 26.23
C SER A 179 -16.71 3.25 27.73
N SER A 180 -17.09 2.07 28.21
CA SER A 180 -16.96 1.69 29.61
C SER A 180 -15.68 0.89 29.91
N LEU A 181 -14.93 0.48 28.88
CA LEU A 181 -13.63 -0.13 29.06
C LEU A 181 -12.62 0.90 29.59
N SER A 182 -11.64 0.45 30.36
CA SER A 182 -10.49 1.29 30.68
C SER A 182 -9.71 1.67 29.42
N PRO A 183 -8.93 2.77 29.43
CA PRO A 183 -8.14 3.17 28.25
C PRO A 183 -7.22 2.07 27.71
N GLN A 184 -6.64 1.25 28.60
CA GLN A 184 -5.78 0.13 28.23
C GLN A 184 -6.56 -1.01 27.55
N GLU A 185 -7.75 -1.33 28.07
CA GLU A 185 -8.63 -2.33 27.45
C GLU A 185 -9.15 -1.86 26.09
N GLN A 186 -9.45 -0.56 25.93
CA GLN A 186 -9.80 0.03 24.65
C GLN A 186 -8.67 -0.13 23.63
N LYS A 187 -7.41 0.14 24.03
CA LYS A 187 -6.24 -0.05 23.17
C LYS A 187 -6.01 -1.52 22.81
N LEU A 188 -6.15 -2.44 23.76
CA LEU A 188 -6.05 -3.88 23.46
C LEU A 188 -7.15 -4.32 22.49
N HIS A 189 -8.36 -3.78 22.65
CA HIS A 189 -9.46 -4.07 21.74
C HIS A 189 -9.16 -3.57 20.33
N ILE A 190 -8.73 -2.32 20.17
CA ILE A 190 -8.30 -1.77 18.86
C ILE A 190 -7.20 -2.65 18.27
N PHE A 191 -6.17 -2.98 19.05
CA PHE A 191 -5.08 -3.82 18.58
C PHE A 191 -5.55 -5.22 18.13
N SER A 192 -6.48 -5.83 18.86
CA SER A 192 -7.09 -7.11 18.47
C SER A 192 -7.88 -7.00 17.18
N ARG A 193 -8.56 -5.88 16.96
CA ARG A 193 -9.30 -5.60 15.72
C ARG A 193 -8.34 -5.51 14.53
N GLU A 194 -7.23 -4.80 14.67
CA GLU A 194 -6.21 -4.70 13.62
C GLU A 194 -5.59 -6.06 13.27
N VAL A 195 -5.28 -6.88 14.28
CA VAL A 195 -4.77 -8.25 14.07
C VAL A 195 -5.74 -9.10 13.27
N ASP A 196 -7.03 -9.08 13.62
CA ASP A 196 -8.04 -9.85 12.90
C ASP A 196 -8.24 -9.35 11.47
N SER A 197 -8.25 -8.03 11.25
CA SER A 197 -8.36 -7.44 9.92
C SER A 197 -7.18 -7.80 9.02
N ASP A 198 -5.94 -7.71 9.50
CA ASP A 198 -4.76 -8.13 8.75
C ASP A 198 -4.71 -9.65 8.49
N ARG A 199 -5.26 -10.47 9.40
CA ARG A 199 -5.40 -11.92 9.15
C ARG A 199 -6.33 -12.23 8.00
N HIS A 200 -7.42 -11.47 7.84
CA HIS A 200 -8.31 -11.61 6.70
C HIS A 200 -7.56 -11.35 5.38
N VAL A 201 -6.70 -10.34 5.35
CA VAL A 201 -5.85 -10.02 4.19
C VAL A 201 -4.86 -11.13 3.89
N VAL A 202 -4.04 -11.52 4.87
CA VAL A 202 -3.01 -12.55 4.70
C VAL A 202 -3.63 -13.88 4.29
N LYS A 203 -4.78 -14.24 4.87
CA LYS A 203 -5.52 -15.44 4.48
C LYS A 203 -6.00 -15.35 3.03
N TRP A 204 -6.64 -14.25 2.64
CA TRP A 204 -7.14 -14.08 1.27
C TRP A 204 -6.00 -14.13 0.24
N LEU A 205 -4.88 -13.43 0.49
CA LEU A 205 -3.72 -13.46 -0.39
C LEU A 205 -3.17 -14.88 -0.55
N ASN A 206 -3.00 -15.62 0.55
CA ASN A 206 -2.52 -17.00 0.50
C ASN A 206 -3.49 -17.94 -0.23
N ASP A 207 -4.78 -17.86 0.05
CA ASP A 207 -5.81 -18.68 -0.58
C ASP A 207 -5.88 -18.45 -2.10
N ASN A 208 -5.50 -17.26 -2.57
CA ASN A 208 -5.45 -16.89 -3.98
C ASN A 208 -4.05 -17.05 -4.61
N GLY A 209 -3.09 -17.65 -3.89
CA GLY A 209 -1.75 -17.96 -4.43
C GLY A 209 -0.77 -16.78 -4.45
N HIS A 210 -1.03 -15.73 -3.68
CA HIS A 210 -0.21 -14.52 -3.57
C HIS A 210 0.58 -14.47 -2.26
N ALA A 211 1.30 -15.55 -1.95
CA ALA A 211 2.08 -15.68 -0.72
C ALA A 211 3.22 -14.65 -0.61
N ASP A 212 3.75 -14.18 -1.74
CA ASP A 212 4.73 -13.09 -1.83
C ASP A 212 4.15 -11.77 -1.32
N ILE A 213 2.95 -11.41 -1.76
CA ILE A 213 2.24 -10.21 -1.28
C ILE A 213 1.84 -10.39 0.19
N ALA A 214 1.40 -11.57 0.61
CA ALA A 214 1.07 -11.86 2.01
C ALA A 214 2.27 -11.66 2.96
N GLN A 215 3.46 -12.09 2.51
CA GLN A 215 4.70 -11.85 3.25
C GLN A 215 5.08 -10.37 3.26
N ALA A 216 4.99 -9.67 2.13
CA ALA A 216 5.27 -8.23 2.07
C ALA A 216 4.33 -7.42 2.96
N TRP A 217 3.03 -7.76 3.00
CA TRP A 217 2.05 -7.16 3.92
C TRP A 217 2.48 -7.31 5.38
N THR A 218 2.89 -8.52 5.77
CA THR A 218 3.39 -8.82 7.11
C THR A 218 4.67 -8.04 7.42
N ASP A 219 5.58 -7.93 6.46
CA ASP A 219 6.83 -7.22 6.62
C ASP A 219 6.61 -5.70 6.76
N TYR A 220 5.73 -5.10 5.97
CA TYR A 220 5.42 -3.68 6.09
C TYR A 220 4.75 -3.36 7.42
N ARG A 221 3.84 -4.21 7.92
CA ARG A 221 3.31 -4.07 9.30
C ARG A 221 4.41 -4.16 10.35
N ALA A 222 5.39 -5.07 10.19
CA ALA A 222 6.50 -5.19 11.12
C ALA A 222 7.38 -3.92 11.12
N LEU A 223 7.65 -3.35 9.94
CA LEU A 223 8.42 -2.12 9.80
C LEU A 223 7.68 -0.91 10.40
N GLY A 224 6.40 -0.74 10.09
CA GLY A 224 5.58 0.37 10.58
C GLY A 224 5.36 0.35 12.09
N ALA A 225 5.28 -0.85 12.68
CA ALA A 225 5.04 -1.07 14.11
C ALA A 225 5.97 -0.28 15.05
N VAL A 226 7.19 0.06 14.59
CA VAL A 226 8.17 0.79 15.41
C VAL A 226 7.79 2.27 15.58
N PHE A 227 6.97 2.81 14.67
CA PHE A 227 6.47 4.19 14.67
C PHE A 227 4.96 4.29 14.87
N ASP A 228 4.26 3.18 14.66
CA ASP A 228 2.81 3.05 14.79
C ASP A 228 2.46 1.93 15.78
N SER A 229 2.11 2.34 16.99
CA SER A 229 1.73 1.40 18.05
C SER A 229 0.31 0.85 17.92
N GLU A 230 -0.48 1.30 16.94
CA GLU A 230 -1.85 0.85 16.71
C GLU A 230 -1.91 -0.35 15.76
N HIS A 231 -1.00 -0.44 14.79
CA HIS A 231 -0.91 -1.55 13.82
C HIS A 231 0.29 -2.52 13.96
N PRO A 232 0.79 -2.87 15.17
CA PRO A 232 1.92 -3.77 15.34
C PRO A 232 1.48 -5.24 15.26
N THR A 233 0.91 -5.63 14.12
CA THR A 233 0.18 -6.90 13.94
C THR A 233 1.07 -8.06 13.48
N ALA A 234 2.26 -7.79 12.94
CA ALA A 234 3.08 -8.78 12.24
C ALA A 234 3.34 -10.10 12.99
N PRO A 235 3.63 -10.13 14.32
CA PRO A 235 3.82 -11.40 15.05
C PRO A 235 2.61 -12.34 15.03
N PHE A 236 1.41 -11.83 14.74
CA PHE A 236 0.17 -12.60 14.70
C PHE A 236 -0.18 -13.12 13.30
N LEU A 237 0.58 -12.71 12.27
CA LEU A 237 0.31 -13.00 10.87
C LEU A 237 1.11 -14.20 10.33
N SER A 238 2.27 -14.49 10.93
CA SER A 238 3.22 -15.53 10.48
C SER A 238 3.18 -16.82 11.30
N GLY A 239 2.17 -17.00 12.17
CA GLY A 239 2.12 -18.08 13.16
C GLY A 239 0.75 -18.74 13.32
N ASP A 240 0.41 -19.07 14.57
CA ASP A 240 -0.87 -19.67 14.92
C ASP A 240 -2.03 -18.70 14.63
N PRO A 241 -2.95 -19.03 13.69
CA PRO A 241 -4.09 -18.15 13.37
C PRO A 241 -5.06 -18.00 14.55
N GLN A 242 -4.96 -18.83 15.58
CA GLN A 242 -5.78 -18.74 16.79
C GLN A 242 -5.14 -17.88 17.87
N LEU A 243 -3.87 -17.46 17.72
CA LEU A 243 -3.19 -16.65 18.72
C LEU A 243 -3.94 -15.33 18.93
N GLN A 244 -4.38 -15.06 20.15
CA GLN A 244 -5.10 -13.81 20.46
C GLN A 244 -4.16 -12.81 21.13
N PRO A 245 -4.24 -11.51 20.78
CA PRO A 245 -3.50 -10.48 21.49
C PRO A 245 -3.84 -10.46 22.98
N THR A 246 -2.83 -10.13 23.80
CA THR A 246 -2.97 -9.98 25.25
C THR A 246 -2.39 -8.65 25.66
N MET A 247 -2.64 -8.22 26.90
CA MET A 247 -2.03 -6.99 27.44
C MET A 247 -0.50 -7.00 27.33
N ARG A 248 0.15 -8.16 27.50
CA ARG A 248 1.61 -8.25 27.34
C ARG A 248 2.06 -8.04 25.90
N HIS A 249 1.29 -8.51 24.92
CA HIS A 249 1.59 -8.22 23.52
C HIS A 249 1.46 -6.73 23.23
N LEU A 250 0.38 -6.08 23.72
CA LEU A 250 0.20 -4.63 23.57
C LEU A 250 1.34 -3.84 24.22
N GLU A 251 1.73 -4.20 25.46
CA GLU A 251 2.86 -3.58 26.15
C GLU A 251 4.18 -3.77 25.39
N ALA A 252 4.43 -4.96 24.85
CA ALA A 252 5.62 -5.22 24.04
C ALA A 252 5.61 -4.38 22.76
N ALA A 253 4.48 -4.33 22.06
CA ALA A 253 4.32 -3.55 20.85
C ALA A 253 4.52 -2.03 21.08
N GLN A 254 4.12 -1.51 22.24
CA GLN A 254 4.33 -0.11 22.59
C GLN A 254 5.76 0.23 23.00
N THR A 255 6.56 -0.75 23.39
CA THR A 255 7.88 -0.53 24.01
C THR A 255 9.05 -1.08 23.20
N PHE A 256 8.83 -1.99 22.25
CA PHE A 256 9.92 -2.68 21.56
C PHE A 256 10.79 -1.72 20.75
N GLY A 257 10.23 -0.70 20.10
CA GLY A 257 11.01 0.27 19.31
C GLY A 257 12.00 1.06 20.16
N GLN A 258 11.55 1.62 21.29
CA GLN A 258 12.43 2.29 22.24
C GLN A 258 13.48 1.33 22.81
N THR A 259 13.06 0.12 23.21
CA THR A 259 13.95 -0.92 23.74
C THR A 259 15.06 -1.26 22.73
N MET A 260 14.68 -1.42 21.46
CA MET A 260 15.57 -1.71 20.35
C MET A 260 16.59 -0.57 20.15
N PHE A 261 16.13 0.69 20.04
CA PHE A 261 17.01 1.84 19.81
C PHE A 261 18.00 2.09 20.96
N GLU A 262 17.55 1.98 22.21
CA GLU A 262 18.42 2.17 23.38
C GLU A 262 19.48 1.06 23.48
N ALA A 263 19.09 -0.19 23.24
CA ALA A 263 19.99 -1.33 23.33
C ALA A 263 21.08 -1.26 22.25
N VAL A 264 20.72 -0.96 21.01
CA VAL A 264 21.70 -0.82 19.91
C VAL A 264 22.55 0.42 20.06
N GLY A 265 21.98 1.55 20.50
CA GLY A 265 22.74 2.76 20.75
C GLY A 265 23.84 2.53 21.78
N LYS A 266 23.54 1.74 22.81
CA LYS A 266 24.55 1.30 23.79
C LYS A 266 25.61 0.37 23.19
N GLU A 267 25.22 -0.62 22.39
CA GLU A 267 26.16 -1.56 21.73
C GLU A 267 27.12 -0.82 20.79
N LEU A 268 26.61 0.14 20.01
CA LEU A 268 27.37 0.89 19.00
C LEU A 268 27.98 2.19 19.54
N ASN A 269 27.72 2.54 20.80
CA ASN A 269 28.14 3.80 21.43
C ASN A 269 27.70 5.06 20.64
N ILE A 270 26.44 5.07 20.20
CA ILE A 270 25.75 6.18 19.55
C ILE A 270 24.43 6.49 20.27
N SER A 271 23.80 7.63 20.02
CA SER A 271 22.52 7.95 20.67
C SER A 271 21.37 7.11 20.09
N SER A 272 20.30 6.88 20.86
CA SER A 272 19.08 6.22 20.34
C SER A 272 18.45 7.00 19.18
N MET A 273 18.59 8.33 19.19
CA MET A 273 18.15 9.20 18.09
C MET A 273 18.99 8.95 16.82
N ASP A 274 20.30 8.72 16.95
CA ASP A 274 21.15 8.37 15.81
C ASP A 274 20.81 6.97 15.27
N VAL A 275 20.45 6.01 16.14
CA VAL A 275 19.96 4.69 15.71
C VAL A 275 18.65 4.83 14.92
N GLN A 276 17.67 5.55 15.47
CA GLN A 276 16.40 5.80 14.80
C GLN A 276 16.62 6.50 13.45
N LYS A 277 17.47 7.52 13.42
CA LYS A 277 17.83 8.24 12.21
C LYS A 277 18.49 7.31 11.19
N ALA A 278 19.47 6.51 11.59
CA ALA A 278 20.14 5.55 10.70
C ALA A 278 19.16 4.54 10.09
N LEU A 279 18.09 4.19 10.81
CA LEU A 279 17.04 3.33 10.29
C LEU A 279 16.03 4.05 9.39
N GLN A 280 15.81 5.36 9.54
CA GLN A 280 14.80 6.13 8.80
C GLN A 280 15.34 6.98 7.64
N THR A 281 16.60 7.41 7.68
CA THR A 281 17.19 8.30 6.66
C THR A 281 17.95 7.52 5.62
N ASP A 282 17.86 8.00 4.36
CA ASP A 282 18.62 7.55 3.17
C ASP A 282 19.53 6.34 3.42
N PRO A 283 18.97 5.12 3.44
CA PRO A 283 19.75 3.89 3.48
C PRO A 283 20.78 3.81 2.35
N GLY A 284 20.79 4.72 1.35
CA GLY A 284 21.91 5.01 0.46
C GLY A 284 23.27 5.18 1.14
N GLN A 285 23.31 5.55 2.43
CA GLN A 285 24.46 5.43 3.32
C GLN A 285 24.45 4.08 4.06
N TYR A 286 24.37 2.99 3.30
CA TYR A 286 24.06 1.61 3.73
C TYR A 286 24.89 1.08 4.89
N ASP A 287 26.09 1.62 5.11
CA ASP A 287 26.98 1.15 6.16
C ASP A 287 26.35 1.35 7.55
N ASP A 288 25.62 2.43 7.79
CA ASP A 288 25.03 2.71 9.11
C ASP A 288 23.82 1.81 9.39
N ALA A 289 22.87 1.71 8.44
CA ALA A 289 21.70 0.84 8.58
C ALA A 289 22.10 -0.65 8.68
N ARG A 290 23.04 -1.12 7.84
CA ARG A 290 23.56 -2.50 7.92
C ARG A 290 24.29 -2.75 9.24
N THR A 291 25.01 -1.77 9.76
CA THR A 291 25.67 -1.88 11.08
C THR A 291 24.63 -1.99 12.20
N VAL A 292 23.58 -1.17 12.19
CA VAL A 292 22.48 -1.23 13.17
C VAL A 292 21.76 -2.58 13.11
N ILE A 293 21.35 -3.02 11.93
CA ILE A 293 20.65 -4.31 11.76
C ILE A 293 21.56 -5.49 12.12
N GLY A 294 22.85 -5.45 11.77
CA GLY A 294 23.83 -6.46 12.14
C GLY A 294 24.10 -6.52 13.66
N ALA A 295 24.08 -5.38 14.34
CA ALA A 295 24.15 -5.32 15.79
C ALA A 295 22.91 -5.96 16.42
N LEU A 296 21.71 -5.63 15.93
CA LEU A 296 20.46 -6.24 16.39
C LEU A 296 20.44 -7.76 16.26
N ASP A 297 20.87 -8.29 15.13
CA ASP A 297 21.03 -9.73 14.92
C ASP A 297 21.94 -10.38 15.96
N THR A 298 23.09 -9.76 16.19
CA THR A 298 24.07 -10.26 17.16
C THR A 298 23.44 -10.28 18.56
N MET A 299 22.74 -9.21 18.94
CA MET A 299 22.07 -9.08 20.24
C MET A 299 20.93 -10.10 20.40
N LEU A 300 20.11 -10.30 19.36
CA LEU A 300 19.07 -11.33 19.32
C LEU A 300 19.66 -12.73 19.50
N ALA A 301 20.77 -13.04 18.83
CA ALA A 301 21.47 -14.31 18.94
C ALA A 301 22.11 -14.55 20.32
N ARG A 302 22.55 -13.46 21.00
CA ARG A 302 23.08 -13.52 22.39
C ARG A 302 21.98 -13.67 23.45
N GLY A 303 20.71 -13.43 23.08
CA GLY A 303 19.59 -13.40 24.04
C GLY A 303 19.51 -12.08 24.81
N ASP A 304 20.08 -10.98 24.30
CA ASP A 304 20.09 -9.69 25.01
C ASP A 304 18.69 -9.09 25.18
N PHE A 305 17.72 -9.55 24.36
CA PHE A 305 16.31 -9.18 24.44
C PHE A 305 15.44 -10.22 25.16
N ASP A 306 16.04 -11.23 25.80
CA ASP A 306 15.29 -12.22 26.60
C ASP A 306 14.75 -11.56 27.87
N ASN A 307 13.55 -11.00 27.79
CA ASN A 307 12.87 -10.36 28.92
C ASN A 307 11.94 -11.36 29.62
N GLN A 308 12.25 -11.70 30.87
CA GLN A 308 11.44 -12.63 31.68
C GLN A 308 10.05 -12.08 32.04
N GLU A 309 9.92 -10.75 32.14
CA GLU A 309 8.66 -10.08 32.46
C GLU A 309 7.73 -10.03 31.23
N ASN A 310 8.30 -9.75 30.05
CA ASN A 310 7.57 -9.70 28.79
C ASN A 310 8.39 -10.28 27.61
N PRO A 311 8.26 -11.60 27.34
CA PRO A 311 9.05 -12.26 26.30
C PRO A 311 8.70 -11.79 24.87
N HIS A 312 7.53 -11.18 24.67
CA HIS A 312 7.05 -10.76 23.35
C HIS A 312 7.87 -9.61 22.77
N VAL A 313 8.59 -8.82 23.58
CA VAL A 313 9.46 -7.74 23.09
C VAL A 313 10.47 -8.28 22.06
N LYS A 314 11.04 -9.45 22.34
CA LYS A 314 11.97 -10.13 21.42
C LYS A 314 11.31 -10.51 20.10
N GLU A 315 10.06 -10.99 20.14
CA GLU A 315 9.31 -11.42 18.95
C GLU A 315 9.09 -10.23 18.00
N TYR A 316 8.74 -9.07 18.54
CA TYR A 316 8.59 -7.84 17.77
C TYR A 316 9.90 -7.35 17.15
N ILE A 317 10.99 -7.34 17.93
CA ILE A 317 12.31 -6.96 17.42
C ILE A 317 12.77 -7.91 16.32
N GLN A 318 12.58 -9.21 16.50
CA GLN A 318 12.90 -10.22 15.48
C GLN A 318 12.10 -9.99 14.20
N ALA A 319 10.78 -9.78 14.32
CA ALA A 319 9.92 -9.50 13.17
C ALA A 319 10.36 -8.25 12.40
N TYR A 320 10.70 -7.17 13.11
CA TYR A 320 11.24 -5.94 12.52
C TYR A 320 12.56 -6.19 11.77
N VAL A 321 13.53 -6.85 12.41
CA VAL A 321 14.85 -7.14 11.82
C VAL A 321 14.71 -8.00 10.56
N ASP A 322 13.87 -9.04 10.60
CA ASP A 322 13.64 -9.93 9.48
C ASP A 322 12.95 -9.21 8.31
N ALA A 323 11.97 -8.36 8.60
CA ALA A 323 11.30 -7.53 7.61
C ALA A 323 12.27 -6.50 6.99
N TYR A 324 13.10 -5.84 7.80
CA TYR A 324 14.08 -4.85 7.33
C TYR A 324 15.09 -5.50 6.38
N LYS A 325 15.57 -6.70 6.69
CA LYS A 325 16.47 -7.42 5.76
C LYS A 325 15.81 -7.70 4.42
N ARG A 326 14.62 -8.31 4.43
CA ARG A 326 13.92 -8.67 3.19
C ARG A 326 13.57 -7.46 2.36
N GLN A 327 12.94 -6.46 2.98
CA GLN A 327 12.36 -5.32 2.27
C GLN A 327 13.36 -4.20 1.99
N ILE A 328 14.47 -4.09 2.73
CA ILE A 328 15.40 -2.95 2.59
C ILE A 328 16.82 -3.40 2.25
N LEU A 329 17.34 -4.52 2.79
CA LEU A 329 18.76 -4.89 2.58
C LEU A 329 19.01 -5.90 1.46
N ASP A 330 18.12 -6.88 1.30
CA ASP A 330 18.28 -7.99 0.36
C ASP A 330 17.89 -7.59 -1.07
N GLU A 331 16.86 -6.76 -1.23
CA GLU A 331 16.41 -6.26 -2.53
C GLU A 331 17.23 -5.06 -3.04
N PHE A 332 17.92 -4.33 -2.15
CA PHE A 332 18.93 -3.32 -2.51
C PHE A 332 20.30 -3.93 -2.87
N GLN A 333 20.29 -4.99 -3.66
CA GLN A 333 21.43 -5.27 -4.53
C GLN A 333 21.30 -4.28 -5.68
N PRO A 334 22.11 -3.19 -5.78
CA PRO A 334 22.06 -2.33 -6.95
C PRO A 334 22.29 -3.23 -8.15
N VAL A 335 21.26 -3.38 -9.00
CA VAL A 335 21.40 -4.09 -10.25
C VAL A 335 22.40 -3.28 -11.05
N SER A 336 23.66 -3.69 -11.02
CA SER A 336 24.66 -3.09 -11.88
C SER A 336 24.09 -3.19 -13.29
N PRO A 337 23.95 -2.09 -14.06
CA PRO A 337 23.28 -2.11 -15.37
C PRO A 337 23.85 -3.13 -16.37
N GLN A 338 24.99 -3.74 -16.03
CA GLN A 338 25.73 -4.71 -16.83
C GLN A 338 25.28 -6.17 -16.64
N ASN A 339 24.42 -6.50 -15.67
CA ASN A 339 24.04 -7.88 -15.34
C ASN A 339 22.54 -8.18 -15.43
N ALA A 340 21.74 -7.34 -16.08
CA ALA A 340 20.38 -7.72 -16.43
C ALA A 340 20.43 -9.01 -17.28
N PRO A 341 19.82 -10.13 -16.83
CA PRO A 341 19.87 -11.36 -17.60
C PRO A 341 19.08 -11.14 -18.88
N SER A 342 19.76 -11.21 -20.03
CA SER A 342 19.13 -11.34 -21.34
C SER A 342 18.42 -12.70 -21.36
N GLY A 343 17.16 -12.73 -20.93
CA GLY A 343 16.36 -13.94 -20.87
C GLY A 343 16.13 -14.52 -22.25
N GLU A 344 16.91 -15.54 -22.62
CA GLU A 344 16.57 -16.45 -23.71
C GLU A 344 15.33 -17.26 -23.31
N LEU A 345 14.19 -16.94 -23.94
CA LEU A 345 12.97 -17.73 -23.88
C LEU A 345 13.24 -19.16 -24.42
N ARG A 346 13.28 -20.15 -23.53
CA ARG A 346 13.12 -21.56 -23.90
C ARG A 346 11.63 -21.87 -24.04
N THR A 347 11.15 -21.90 -25.28
CA THR A 347 9.84 -22.45 -25.62
C THR A 347 9.90 -23.98 -25.59
N THR A 348 9.00 -24.59 -24.81
CA THR A 348 8.71 -26.03 -24.90
C THR A 348 7.56 -26.21 -25.89
N GLU A 349 7.80 -27.06 -26.88
CA GLU A 349 6.92 -27.32 -28.02
C GLU A 349 5.59 -27.96 -27.57
N SER A 350 4.48 -27.28 -27.84
CA SER A 350 3.19 -27.93 -28.04
C SER A 350 2.62 -27.46 -29.37
N SER A 351 2.43 -28.43 -30.26
CA SER A 351 2.01 -28.28 -31.64
C SER A 351 0.60 -27.70 -31.73
N MET A 352 0.50 -26.39 -31.93
CA MET A 352 -0.55 -25.79 -32.74
C MET A 352 0.09 -24.83 -33.75
N ASN A 353 -0.14 -25.17 -35.01
CA ASN A 353 0.41 -24.55 -36.19
C ASN A 353 -0.26 -23.18 -36.44
N THR A 354 0.36 -22.12 -35.94
CA THR A 354 0.25 -20.74 -36.46
C THR A 354 1.64 -20.09 -36.37
N ASP A 355 2.54 -20.51 -37.25
CA ASP A 355 3.86 -19.89 -37.41
C ASP A 355 3.71 -18.45 -37.92
N GLN A 356 3.64 -17.49 -36.99
CA GLN A 356 4.50 -16.30 -36.94
C GLN A 356 4.31 -15.63 -35.56
N PRO A 357 5.39 -15.41 -34.76
CA PRO A 357 5.30 -14.58 -33.57
C PRO A 357 4.94 -13.16 -34.00
N VAL A 358 3.78 -12.66 -33.58
CA VAL A 358 3.38 -11.27 -33.79
C VAL A 358 4.41 -10.38 -33.09
N LYS A 359 5.19 -9.64 -33.88
CA LYS A 359 6.05 -8.58 -33.38
C LYS A 359 5.15 -7.48 -32.80
N LEU A 360 5.00 -7.45 -31.48
CA LEU A 360 4.18 -6.48 -30.74
C LEU A 360 4.61 -5.01 -30.95
N ILE A 361 5.77 -4.79 -31.56
CA ILE A 361 6.35 -3.48 -31.92
C ILE A 361 5.63 -2.78 -33.08
N ASP A 362 4.80 -3.48 -33.87
CA ASP A 362 4.15 -2.94 -35.09
C ASP A 362 2.66 -2.58 -34.91
N VAL A 363 2.10 -2.67 -33.70
CA VAL A 363 0.66 -2.47 -33.47
C VAL A 363 0.32 -0.97 -33.37
N ASN A 364 -0.01 -0.34 -34.50
CA ASN A 364 -0.65 0.96 -34.50
C ASN A 364 -2.10 0.85 -33.98
N GLY A 365 -2.44 1.59 -32.94
CA GLY A 365 -3.79 1.64 -32.39
C GLY A 365 -4.81 2.02 -33.45
N GLY A 366 -5.61 1.05 -33.90
CA GLY A 366 -6.73 1.25 -34.81
C GLY A 366 -8.06 1.37 -34.06
N ALA A 367 -9.14 1.60 -34.79
CA ALA A 367 -10.48 1.58 -34.21
C ALA A 367 -10.80 0.20 -33.63
N ALA A 368 -11.45 0.18 -32.47
CA ALA A 368 -11.95 -1.05 -31.86
C ALA A 368 -13.00 -1.71 -32.75
N LYS A 369 -12.87 -3.01 -32.99
CA LYS A 369 -13.85 -3.81 -33.71
C LYS A 369 -14.30 -4.98 -32.84
N VAL A 370 -15.60 -5.05 -32.60
CA VAL A 370 -16.25 -6.16 -31.90
C VAL A 370 -16.86 -7.09 -32.93
N THR A 371 -16.56 -8.38 -32.83
CA THR A 371 -17.15 -9.44 -33.65
C THR A 371 -17.95 -10.35 -32.74
N LEU A 372 -19.24 -10.53 -33.05
CA LEU A 372 -20.11 -11.47 -32.35
C LEU A 372 -20.08 -12.81 -33.09
N GLY A 373 -19.70 -13.87 -32.39
CA GLY A 373 -19.68 -15.25 -32.89
C GLY A 373 -20.96 -16.01 -32.55
N GLU A 374 -21.06 -17.24 -33.05
CA GLU A 374 -22.13 -18.16 -32.65
C GLU A 374 -21.97 -18.57 -31.17
N GLY A 375 -23.10 -18.78 -30.48
CA GLY A 375 -23.11 -19.21 -29.07
C GLY A 375 -22.76 -18.12 -28.05
N ASP A 376 -23.22 -16.88 -28.26
CA ASP A 376 -23.00 -15.72 -27.37
C ASP A 376 -21.52 -15.37 -27.12
N SER A 377 -20.63 -15.77 -28.03
CA SER A 377 -19.23 -15.38 -27.97
C SER A 377 -19.03 -13.98 -28.58
N ALA A 378 -18.20 -13.15 -27.95
CA ALA A 378 -17.75 -11.89 -28.52
C ALA A 378 -16.22 -11.86 -28.51
N SER A 379 -15.62 -11.35 -29.58
CA SER A 379 -14.19 -11.04 -29.63
C SER A 379 -13.98 -9.59 -30.03
N MET A 380 -12.94 -8.96 -29.47
CA MET A 380 -12.60 -7.57 -29.75
C MET A 380 -11.17 -7.49 -30.26
N THR A 381 -10.96 -6.72 -31.32
CA THR A 381 -9.64 -6.36 -31.84
C THR A 381 -9.44 -4.85 -31.78
N ILE A 382 -8.20 -4.40 -31.57
CA ILE A 382 -7.80 -2.99 -31.65
C ILE A 382 -6.69 -2.92 -32.70
N GLY A 383 -6.99 -2.31 -33.85
CA GLY A 383 -6.17 -2.51 -35.04
C GLY A 383 -6.22 -3.97 -35.51
N GLU A 384 -5.06 -4.59 -35.70
CA GLU A 384 -4.93 -5.96 -36.23
C GLU A 384 -4.73 -7.04 -35.15
N VAL A 385 -4.67 -6.67 -33.88
CA VAL A 385 -4.45 -7.62 -32.76
C VAL A 385 -5.68 -7.72 -31.87
N SER A 386 -5.75 -8.79 -31.09
CA SER A 386 -6.79 -8.92 -30.05
C SER A 386 -6.66 -7.79 -29.02
N ALA A 387 -7.79 -7.35 -28.45
CA ALA A 387 -7.80 -6.31 -27.44
C ALA A 387 -6.90 -6.66 -26.24
N SER A 388 -6.87 -7.94 -25.84
CA SER A 388 -5.98 -8.42 -24.78
C SER A 388 -4.51 -8.26 -25.12
N GLN A 389 -4.08 -8.59 -26.35
CA GLN A 389 -2.70 -8.36 -26.81
C GLN A 389 -2.37 -6.87 -26.91
N PHE A 390 -3.33 -6.04 -27.32
CA PHE A 390 -3.17 -4.58 -27.38
C PHE A 390 -2.99 -3.97 -25.99
N PHE A 391 -3.82 -4.34 -25.01
CA PHE A 391 -3.71 -3.81 -23.65
C PHE A 391 -2.48 -4.36 -22.92
N ALA A 392 -2.13 -5.63 -23.13
CA ALA A 392 -0.90 -6.21 -22.58
C ALA A 392 0.36 -5.48 -23.05
N SER A 393 0.39 -4.95 -24.29
CA SER A 393 1.52 -4.16 -24.77
C SER A 393 1.55 -2.73 -24.21
N HIS A 394 0.45 -2.22 -23.67
CA HIS A 394 0.36 -0.88 -23.04
C HIS A 394 0.54 -0.93 -21.52
N ALA A 395 0.16 -2.02 -20.86
CA ALA A 395 0.16 -2.16 -19.40
C ALA A 395 1.54 -2.48 -18.80
N HIS A 396 2.62 -2.50 -19.58
CA HIS A 396 3.98 -2.80 -19.07
C HIS A 396 4.86 -1.53 -19.09
N PRO A 397 5.08 -0.87 -17.94
CA PRO A 397 5.80 0.41 -17.85
C PRO A 397 7.20 0.39 -18.47
N ALA A 398 7.94 -0.73 -18.32
CA ALA A 398 9.26 -0.87 -18.92
C ALA A 398 9.24 -0.94 -20.46
N LEU A 399 8.19 -1.52 -21.06
CA LEU A 399 8.03 -1.59 -22.51
C LEU A 399 7.50 -0.27 -23.08
N ALA A 400 6.70 0.46 -22.29
CA ALA A 400 6.28 1.82 -22.62
C ALA A 400 7.46 2.81 -22.61
N ALA A 401 8.37 2.70 -21.63
CA ALA A 401 9.59 3.51 -21.56
C ALA A 401 10.56 3.17 -22.70
N GLU A 402 10.73 1.88 -23.03
CA GLU A 402 11.54 1.44 -24.18
C GLU A 402 10.96 1.96 -25.51
N ARG A 403 9.63 2.01 -25.65
CA ARG A 403 8.94 2.61 -26.80
C ARG A 403 9.17 4.12 -26.92
N ILE A 404 9.10 4.87 -25.81
CA ILE A 404 9.35 6.32 -25.81
C ILE A 404 10.79 6.58 -26.25
N ALA A 405 11.76 5.88 -25.65
CA ALA A 405 13.18 5.99 -25.99
C ALA A 405 13.45 5.63 -27.47
N LEU A 406 12.85 4.56 -28.00
CA LEU A 406 13.00 4.20 -29.41
C LEU A 406 12.34 5.23 -30.36
N SER A 407 11.18 5.76 -29.98
CA SER A 407 10.47 6.76 -30.80
C SER A 407 11.25 8.07 -30.88
N GLU A 408 11.92 8.48 -29.80
CA GLU A 408 12.80 9.65 -29.75
C GLU A 408 14.06 9.41 -30.59
N THR A 409 14.61 8.18 -30.55
CA THR A 409 15.79 7.80 -31.35
C THR A 409 15.48 7.75 -32.85
N LEU A 410 14.26 7.34 -33.23
CA LEU A 410 13.82 7.25 -34.64
C LEU A 410 13.26 8.57 -35.18
N SER A 411 12.87 9.49 -34.31
CA SER A 411 12.43 10.86 -34.67
C SER A 411 13.61 11.83 -34.81
N ALA A 412 14.82 11.42 -34.42
CA ALA A 412 16.04 12.14 -34.71
C ALA A 412 16.34 12.05 -36.22
N ASP A 413 16.06 13.13 -36.92
CA ASP A 413 16.21 13.26 -38.37
C ASP A 413 17.63 12.86 -38.84
N PRO A 414 17.78 11.80 -39.67
CA PRO A 414 19.07 11.41 -40.24
C PRO A 414 19.58 12.38 -41.33
N SER A 415 18.87 13.48 -41.63
CA SER A 415 19.16 14.31 -42.81
C SER A 415 20.35 15.28 -42.70
N GLU A 416 21.08 15.32 -41.57
CA GLU A 416 22.34 16.08 -41.45
C GLU A 416 23.61 15.21 -41.43
N THR A 417 23.84 14.38 -42.46
CA THR A 417 25.24 14.07 -42.87
C THR A 417 25.35 13.96 -44.39
N ARG A 418 25.98 14.97 -45.01
CA ARG A 418 26.32 15.00 -46.44
C ARG A 418 27.46 14.02 -46.75
N PRO A 419 27.42 13.25 -47.85
CA PRO A 419 28.57 12.52 -48.37
C PRO A 419 29.16 13.24 -49.59
N GLU A 420 30.32 13.87 -49.44
CA GLU A 420 31.24 14.12 -50.56
C GLU A 420 32.68 13.90 -50.09
N GLN A 421 33.25 12.74 -50.43
CA GLN A 421 34.52 12.60 -51.15
C GLN A 421 34.97 11.13 -51.17
N ALA A 422 34.79 10.50 -52.32
CA ALA A 422 35.57 9.35 -52.75
C ALA A 422 36.83 9.83 -53.49
N VAL A 423 37.79 8.91 -53.70
CA VAL A 423 39.09 9.01 -54.43
C VAL A 423 40.25 9.32 -53.45
N ASN A 424 41.30 8.51 -53.25
CA ASN A 424 41.97 7.49 -54.05
C ASN A 424 42.86 6.62 -53.12
N ALA A 425 42.95 5.31 -53.35
CA ALA A 425 44.12 4.52 -52.93
C ALA A 425 44.34 3.37 -53.92
N GLY A 426 45.28 3.58 -54.83
CA GLY A 426 45.79 2.57 -55.73
C GLY A 426 47.12 3.01 -56.31
N MET A 427 48.22 2.65 -55.65
CA MET A 427 49.41 2.02 -56.25
C MET A 427 50.51 1.81 -55.22
N ALA A 428 51.03 0.57 -55.20
CA ALA A 428 52.33 0.23 -54.65
C ALA A 428 53.43 0.46 -55.71
N VAL A 429 54.69 0.40 -55.25
CA VAL A 429 55.95 0.24 -55.99
C VAL A 429 56.79 1.52 -56.19
N THR A 430 57.99 1.41 -55.61
CA THR A 430 59.19 2.28 -55.50
C THR A 430 59.09 3.55 -54.66
#